data_AF-A0A6N8XJR5-F1
#
_entry.id   AF-A0A6N8XJR5-F1
#
_cell.length_a   1.000
_cell.length_b   1.000
_cell.length_c   1.000
_cell.angle_alpha   90.00
_cell.angle_beta   90.00
_cell.angle_gamma   90.00
#
_symmetry.space_group_name_H-M   'P 1'
#
loop_
_entity.id
_entity.type
_entity.pdbx_description
1 polymer ?
#
loop_
_entity_poly.entity_id
_entity_poly.type
_entity_poly.pdbx_seq_one_letter_code
_entity_poly.pdbx_strand_id
1 'polypeptide(L)'
;MRIAIVAPSNRIDQSLVEWVKAIAAAQFGNRPFAQRPELVFHPQCFLSSGHFAGTDRERAAAFLEVANDPAVDAVWFARGGYGASRLLPHIEGALGPPALEKTYLGYSDAGNILALLMKAGVPDLAHGPMPTDIRRDGGEAALRRALAWLVDLDPETVEPSAAERPPRAARTHSSGRPPRRDPAQPPPAPR
;
A
#
# COMPACT_ATOMS: atom_id res chain seq x y z
N MET A 1 4.91 11.66 3.12
CA MET A 1 4.73 10.39 2.39
C MET A 1 3.26 10.26 2.03
N ARG A 2 2.92 9.86 0.81
CA ARG A 2 1.54 9.66 0.36
C ARG A 2 1.22 8.17 0.23
N ILE A 3 0.22 7.72 0.96
CA ILE A 3 -0.25 6.33 0.96
C ILE A 3 -1.62 6.30 0.29
N ALA A 4 -1.71 5.65 -0.86
CA ALA A 4 -2.97 5.45 -1.57
C ALA A 4 -3.67 4.18 -1.08
N ILE A 5 -4.98 4.26 -0.87
CA ILE A 5 -5.82 3.15 -0.47
C ILE A 5 -6.78 2.84 -1.62
N VAL A 6 -6.75 1.58 -2.10
CA VAL A 6 -7.61 1.06 -3.18
C VAL A 6 -8.26 -0.26 -2.77
N ALA A 7 -9.41 -0.59 -3.36
CA ALA A 7 -10.19 -1.78 -3.00
C ALA A 7 -10.25 -2.78 -4.17
N PRO A 8 -9.23 -3.64 -4.36
CA PRO A 8 -9.20 -4.54 -5.52
C PRO A 8 -10.30 -5.63 -5.51
N SER A 9 -10.93 -5.87 -4.35
CA SER A 9 -12.05 -6.81 -4.17
C SER A 9 -13.36 -6.08 -3.83
N ASN A 10 -13.69 -6.00 -2.54
CA ASN A 10 -14.97 -5.52 -2.03
C ASN A 10 -14.92 -4.04 -1.64
N ARG A 11 -16.08 -3.38 -1.62
CA ARG A 11 -16.21 -1.97 -1.18
C ARG A 11 -16.01 -1.80 0.32
N ILE A 12 -15.51 -0.66 0.76
CA ILE A 12 -15.51 -0.25 2.17
C ILE A 12 -16.63 0.76 2.45
N ASP A 13 -16.90 1.01 3.72
CA ASP A 13 -17.84 2.04 4.15
C ASP A 13 -17.12 3.37 4.39
N GLN A 14 -17.81 4.49 4.13
CA GLN A 14 -17.22 5.82 4.29
C GLN A 14 -16.77 6.10 5.73
N SER A 15 -17.48 5.56 6.74
CA SER A 15 -17.11 5.72 8.16
C SER A 15 -15.71 5.19 8.46
N LEU A 16 -15.21 4.22 7.68
CA LEU A 16 -13.88 3.64 7.87
C LEU A 16 -12.77 4.69 7.71
N VAL A 17 -12.97 5.67 6.82
CA VAL A 17 -11.96 6.66 6.46
C VAL A 17 -11.53 7.48 7.68
N GLU A 18 -12.50 7.96 8.46
CA GLU A 18 -12.22 8.82 9.62
C GLU A 18 -11.49 8.06 10.72
N TRP A 19 -11.88 6.80 10.98
CA TRP A 19 -11.19 5.96 11.96
C TRP A 19 -9.73 5.71 11.60
N VAL A 20 -9.47 5.33 10.34
CA VAL A 20 -8.10 5.03 9.88
C VAL A 20 -7.23 6.29 9.90
N LYS A 21 -7.78 7.43 9.45
CA LYS A 21 -7.07 8.73 9.51
C LYS A 21 -6.81 9.19 10.93
N ALA A 22 -7.75 9.01 11.85
CA ALA A 22 -7.58 9.35 13.26
C ALA A 22 -6.43 8.54 13.90
N ILE A 23 -6.33 7.24 13.61
CA ILE A 23 -5.23 6.40 14.11
C ILE A 23 -3.89 6.87 13.56
N ALA A 24 -3.79 7.15 12.27
CA ALA A 24 -2.56 7.67 11.67
C ALA A 24 -2.18 9.04 12.26
N ALA A 25 -3.14 9.95 12.43
CA ALA A 25 -2.91 11.25 13.05
C ALA A 25 -2.42 11.12 14.50
N ALA A 26 -3.00 10.21 15.28
CA ALA A 26 -2.57 9.94 16.65
C ALA A 26 -1.17 9.31 16.70
N GLN A 27 -0.86 8.36 15.81
CA GLN A 27 0.43 7.66 15.77
C GLN A 27 1.59 8.56 15.35
N PHE A 28 1.36 9.45 14.37
CA PHE A 28 2.41 10.29 13.78
C PHE A 28 2.30 11.77 14.17
N GLY A 29 1.44 12.11 15.13
CA GLY A 29 1.17 13.49 15.56
C GLY A 29 2.40 14.23 16.08
N ASN A 30 3.35 13.51 16.66
CA ASN A 30 4.61 14.09 17.15
C ASN A 30 5.63 14.38 16.04
N ARG A 31 5.39 13.93 14.79
CA ARG A 31 6.27 14.23 13.65
C ARG A 31 6.01 15.64 13.12
N PRO A 32 7.04 16.30 12.55
CA PRO A 32 6.85 17.51 11.75
C PRO A 32 5.76 17.29 10.68
N PHE A 33 4.94 18.30 10.41
CA PHE A 33 3.79 18.17 9.51
C PHE A 33 4.18 17.58 8.15
N ALA A 34 5.28 18.04 7.55
CA ALA A 34 5.80 17.55 6.26
C ALA A 34 6.23 16.07 6.27
N GLN A 35 6.45 15.47 7.43
CA GLN A 35 6.86 14.07 7.60
C GLN A 35 5.69 13.15 8.00
N ARG A 36 4.48 13.69 8.20
CA ARG A 36 3.30 12.87 8.50
C ARG A 36 2.83 12.16 7.23
N PRO A 37 2.30 10.93 7.32
CA PRO A 37 1.71 10.27 6.18
C PRO A 37 0.38 10.92 5.80
N GLU A 38 0.18 11.11 4.49
CA GLU A 38 -1.10 11.47 3.91
C GLU A 38 -1.81 10.20 3.45
N LEU A 39 -2.98 9.90 4.01
CA LEU A 39 -3.81 8.77 3.60
C LEU A 39 -4.86 9.21 2.58
N VAL A 40 -4.78 8.67 1.37
CA VAL A 40 -5.67 9.02 0.25
C VAL A 40 -6.50 7.80 -0.15
N PHE A 41 -7.78 7.82 0.19
CA PHE A 41 -8.72 6.78 -0.23
C PHE A 41 -9.22 7.08 -1.63
N HIS A 42 -8.92 6.20 -2.58
CA HIS A 42 -9.38 6.35 -3.95
C HIS A 42 -10.92 6.20 -4.00
N PRO A 43 -11.66 7.02 -4.79
CA PRO A 43 -13.14 6.94 -4.85
C PRO A 43 -13.67 5.55 -5.20
N GLN A 44 -12.92 4.78 -5.99
CA GLN A 44 -13.21 3.37 -6.30
C GLN A 44 -13.47 2.50 -5.06
N CYS A 45 -12.87 2.82 -3.90
CA CYS A 45 -13.11 2.11 -2.65
C CYS A 45 -14.59 2.03 -2.24
N PHE A 46 -15.41 2.97 -2.71
CA PHE A 46 -16.81 3.13 -2.32
C PHE A 46 -17.79 2.79 -3.46
N LEU A 47 -17.28 2.49 -4.66
CA LEU A 47 -18.12 2.06 -5.78
C LEU A 47 -18.80 0.72 -5.45
N SER A 48 -19.87 0.42 -6.17
CA SER A 48 -20.64 -0.80 -5.95
C SER A 48 -21.07 -1.41 -7.27
N SER A 49 -20.58 -2.63 -7.53
CA SER A 49 -21.06 -3.50 -8.61
C SER A 49 -21.35 -4.87 -8.00
N GLY A 50 -22.53 -5.00 -7.37
CA GLY A 50 -22.89 -6.17 -6.57
C GLY A 50 -21.96 -6.35 -5.37
N HIS A 51 -21.19 -7.44 -5.38
CA HIS A 51 -20.22 -7.78 -4.33
C HIS A 51 -18.97 -6.87 -4.32
N PHE A 52 -18.62 -6.31 -5.48
CA PHE A 52 -17.33 -5.67 -5.74
C PHE A 52 -17.36 -4.16 -5.57
N ALA A 53 -16.20 -3.58 -5.31
CA ALA A 53 -15.95 -2.13 -5.28
C ALA A 53 -15.95 -1.50 -6.69
N GLY A 54 -17.03 -1.68 -7.45
CA GLY A 54 -17.07 -1.37 -8.88
C GLY A 54 -16.71 -2.57 -9.77
N THR A 55 -16.85 -2.41 -11.07
CA THR A 55 -16.55 -3.40 -12.12
C THR A 55 -15.07 -3.76 -12.16
N ASP A 56 -14.70 -4.91 -12.73
CA ASP A 56 -13.29 -5.33 -12.82
C ASP A 56 -12.41 -4.27 -13.49
N ARG A 57 -12.94 -3.58 -14.51
CA ARG A 57 -12.25 -2.47 -15.18
C ARG A 57 -12.02 -1.28 -14.26
N GLU A 58 -13.02 -0.87 -13.48
CA GLU A 58 -12.88 0.25 -12.53
C GLU A 58 -11.88 -0.08 -11.42
N ARG A 59 -11.91 -1.31 -10.88
CA ARG A 59 -10.97 -1.74 -9.84
C ARG A 59 -9.54 -1.85 -10.37
N ALA A 60 -9.36 -2.41 -11.57
CA ALA A 60 -8.05 -2.49 -12.22
C ALA A 60 -7.51 -1.11 -12.57
N ALA A 61 -8.33 -0.22 -13.13
CA ALA A 61 -7.95 1.15 -13.46
C ALA A 61 -7.53 1.93 -12.21
N ALA A 62 -8.31 1.86 -11.11
CA ALA A 62 -7.95 2.52 -9.86
C ALA A 62 -6.63 2.00 -9.27
N PHE A 63 -6.40 0.68 -9.32
CA PHE A 63 -5.12 0.12 -8.88
C PHE A 63 -3.96 0.62 -9.76
N LEU A 64 -4.10 0.56 -11.09
CA LEU A 64 -3.06 1.01 -12.01
C LEU A 64 -2.79 2.51 -11.91
N GLU A 65 -3.82 3.31 -11.67
CA GLU A 65 -3.69 4.76 -11.43
C GLU A 65 -2.75 5.02 -10.25
N VAL A 66 -3.05 4.45 -9.08
CA VAL A 66 -2.23 4.69 -7.88
C VAL A 66 -0.87 3.98 -7.94
N ALA A 67 -0.79 2.82 -8.60
CA ALA A 67 0.46 2.09 -8.77
C ALA A 67 1.39 2.81 -9.76
N ASN A 68 0.88 3.47 -10.79
CA ASN A 68 1.70 4.17 -11.78
C ASN A 68 1.91 5.66 -11.46
N ASP A 69 1.25 6.20 -10.44
CA ASP A 69 1.44 7.59 -10.00
C ASP A 69 2.78 7.76 -9.26
N PRO A 70 3.74 8.56 -9.77
CA PRO A 70 5.01 8.82 -9.09
C PRO A 70 4.85 9.62 -7.79
N ALA A 71 3.71 10.27 -7.54
CA ALA A 71 3.43 10.98 -6.29
C ALA A 71 2.98 10.04 -5.15
N VAL A 72 2.60 8.80 -5.46
CA VAL A 72 2.24 7.79 -4.46
C VAL A 72 3.49 7.04 -4.00
N ASP A 73 3.73 7.02 -2.69
CA ASP A 73 4.87 6.29 -2.11
C ASP A 73 4.51 4.85 -1.75
N ALA A 74 3.27 4.60 -1.35
CA ALA A 74 2.80 3.29 -0.93
C ALA A 74 1.34 3.04 -1.31
N VAL A 75 1.00 1.78 -1.54
CA VAL A 75 -0.36 1.32 -1.82
C VAL A 75 -0.80 0.35 -0.74
N TRP A 76 -1.91 0.67 -0.07
CA TRP A 76 -2.49 -0.14 0.98
C TRP A 76 -3.86 -0.67 0.54
N PHE A 77 -4.01 -1.98 0.43
CA PHE A 77 -5.27 -2.57 0.01
C PHE A 77 -6.33 -2.43 1.10
N ALA A 78 -7.49 -1.88 0.74
CA ALA A 78 -8.52 -1.45 1.69
C ALA A 78 -9.16 -2.60 2.48
N ARG A 79 -9.37 -3.73 1.79
CA ARG A 79 -9.96 -4.95 2.35
C ARG A 79 -9.76 -6.15 1.44
N GLY A 80 -9.86 -7.32 2.05
CA GLY A 80 -9.93 -8.60 1.36
C GLY A 80 -11.36 -8.98 0.97
N GLY A 81 -11.53 -10.27 0.71
CA GLY A 81 -12.71 -10.83 0.04
C GLY A 81 -12.41 -11.14 -1.42
N TYR A 82 -13.29 -11.85 -2.10
CA TYR A 82 -13.05 -12.31 -3.46
C TYR A 82 -13.14 -11.15 -4.47
N GLY A 83 -12.15 -11.01 -5.36
CA GLY A 83 -12.22 -10.12 -6.53
C GLY A 83 -10.90 -9.58 -7.09
N ALA A 84 -9.81 -9.62 -6.33
CA ALA A 84 -8.49 -9.15 -6.74
C ALA A 84 -7.83 -10.08 -7.78
N SER A 85 -8.02 -11.40 -7.66
CA SER A 85 -7.57 -12.37 -8.67
C SER A 85 -8.16 -12.11 -10.07
N ARG A 86 -9.38 -11.57 -10.15
CA ARG A 86 -10.03 -11.19 -11.42
C ARG A 86 -9.32 -10.04 -12.12
N LEU A 87 -8.51 -9.25 -11.41
CA LEU A 87 -7.83 -8.09 -11.96
C LEU A 87 -6.54 -8.45 -12.67
N LEU A 88 -5.94 -9.62 -12.40
CA LEU A 88 -4.61 -10.00 -12.92
C LEU A 88 -4.48 -9.82 -14.45
N PRO A 89 -5.44 -10.26 -15.29
CA PRO A 89 -5.35 -10.08 -16.75
C PRO A 89 -5.37 -8.61 -17.20
N HIS A 90 -5.88 -7.70 -16.37
CA HIS A 90 -5.96 -6.27 -16.66
C HIS A 90 -4.73 -5.49 -16.20
N ILE A 91 -3.96 -6.02 -15.24
CA ILE A 91 -2.88 -5.27 -14.58
C ILE A 91 -1.48 -5.80 -14.90
N GLU A 92 -1.29 -7.09 -15.20
CA GLU A 92 0.04 -7.70 -15.40
C GLU A 92 0.87 -7.00 -16.50
N GLY A 93 0.24 -6.60 -17.60
CA GLY A 93 0.91 -5.89 -18.70
C GLY A 93 0.93 -4.37 -18.58
N ALA A 94 0.40 -3.79 -17.49
CA ALA A 94 0.16 -2.35 -17.37
C ALA A 94 0.90 -1.69 -16.19
N LEU A 95 1.71 -2.45 -15.45
CA LEU A 95 2.60 -1.91 -14.41
C LEU A 95 3.76 -1.14 -15.05
N GLY A 96 3.81 0.15 -14.79
CA GLY A 96 4.89 1.04 -15.21
C GLY A 96 6.02 1.10 -14.18
N PRO A 97 7.14 1.78 -14.50
CA PRO A 97 8.29 1.91 -13.60
C PRO A 97 7.93 2.43 -12.19
N PRO A 98 7.06 3.44 -12.02
CA PRO A 98 6.70 3.93 -10.68
C PRO A 98 6.07 2.86 -9.79
N ALA A 99 5.43 1.84 -10.35
CA ALA A 99 4.82 0.75 -9.59
C ALA A 99 5.86 -0.17 -8.95
N LEU A 100 7.07 -0.23 -9.50
CA LEU A 100 8.12 -1.14 -9.02
C LEU A 100 8.89 -0.58 -7.81
N GLU A 101 8.73 0.70 -7.51
CA GLU A 101 9.46 1.43 -6.48
C GLU A 101 8.63 1.72 -5.22
N LYS A 102 7.39 1.22 -5.14
CA LYS A 102 6.46 1.50 -4.04
C LYS A 102 6.46 0.41 -2.99
N THR A 103 5.98 0.80 -1.81
CA THR A 103 5.61 -0.14 -0.76
C THR A 103 4.18 -0.65 -0.94
N TYR A 104 3.94 -1.96 -0.84
CA TYR A 104 2.60 -2.55 -0.95
C TYR A 104 2.21 -3.37 0.27
N LEU A 105 1.02 -3.14 0.81
CA LEU A 105 0.49 -3.89 1.95
C LEU A 105 -0.93 -4.39 1.70
N GLY A 106 -1.17 -5.65 2.05
CA GLY A 106 -2.52 -6.19 2.24
C GLY A 106 -2.45 -7.69 2.47
N TYR A 107 -3.61 -8.35 2.48
CA TYR A 107 -3.65 -9.79 2.70
C TYR A 107 -4.89 -10.44 2.06
N SER A 108 -5.10 -11.74 2.30
CA SER A 108 -6.24 -12.49 1.75
C SER A 108 -6.18 -12.51 0.22
N ASP A 109 -7.30 -12.33 -0.49
CA ASP A 109 -7.34 -12.38 -1.96
C ASP A 109 -6.43 -11.32 -2.63
N ALA A 110 -6.13 -10.21 -1.94
CA ALA A 110 -5.16 -9.23 -2.41
C ALA A 110 -3.73 -9.82 -2.56
N GLY A 111 -3.48 -10.96 -1.92
CA GLY A 111 -2.27 -11.78 -2.12
C GLY A 111 -2.01 -12.16 -3.57
N ASN A 112 -3.06 -12.26 -4.42
CA ASN A 112 -2.89 -12.48 -5.85
C ASN A 112 -2.13 -11.32 -6.53
N ILE A 113 -2.46 -10.07 -6.17
CA ILE A 113 -1.77 -8.89 -6.69
C ILE A 113 -0.38 -8.78 -6.06
N LEU A 114 -0.23 -9.07 -4.77
CA LEU A 114 1.09 -9.11 -4.12
C LEU A 114 2.04 -10.14 -4.80
N ALA A 115 1.52 -11.30 -5.19
CA ALA A 115 2.30 -12.30 -5.91
C ALA A 115 2.73 -11.82 -7.30
N LEU A 116 1.85 -11.11 -8.03
CA LEU A 116 2.20 -10.48 -9.30
C LEU A 116 3.30 -9.42 -9.12
N LEU A 117 3.17 -8.56 -8.11
CA LEU A 117 4.16 -7.52 -7.80
C LEU A 117 5.51 -8.12 -7.39
N MET A 118 5.48 -9.22 -6.62
CA MET A 118 6.68 -9.98 -6.27
C MET A 118 7.36 -10.57 -7.51
N LYS A 119 6.58 -11.15 -8.44
CA LYS A 119 7.10 -11.64 -9.73
C LYS A 119 7.70 -10.50 -10.56
N ALA A 120 7.14 -9.30 -10.47
CA ALA A 120 7.65 -8.10 -11.14
C ALA A 120 8.88 -7.47 -10.44
N GLY A 121 9.34 -8.01 -9.32
CA GLY A 121 10.56 -7.56 -8.64
C GLY A 121 10.39 -6.39 -7.67
N VAL A 122 9.15 -6.09 -7.24
CA VAL A 122 8.89 -5.07 -6.21
C VAL A 122 9.58 -5.49 -4.89
N PRO A 123 10.46 -4.65 -4.31
CA PRO A 123 11.26 -5.04 -3.15
C PRO A 123 10.47 -4.98 -1.83
N ASP A 124 9.62 -3.96 -1.68
CA ASP A 124 8.96 -3.61 -0.43
C ASP A 124 7.48 -3.97 -0.50
N LEU A 125 7.16 -5.25 -0.38
CA LEU A 125 5.79 -5.72 -0.25
C LEU A 125 5.65 -6.68 0.91
N ALA A 126 4.50 -6.65 1.57
CA ALA A 126 4.22 -7.54 2.69
C ALA A 126 2.76 -8.00 2.71
N HIS A 127 2.59 -9.20 3.26
CA HIS A 127 1.29 -9.68 3.71
C HIS A 127 1.02 -9.11 5.10
N GLY A 128 -0.02 -8.30 5.27
CA GLY A 128 -0.29 -7.68 6.56
C GLY A 128 -1.64 -6.96 6.65
N PRO A 129 -1.95 -6.36 7.83
CA PRO A 129 -3.28 -5.85 8.14
C PRO A 129 -3.79 -4.82 7.13
N MET A 130 -5.10 -4.82 6.89
CA MET A 130 -5.79 -3.90 5.99
C MET A 130 -6.66 -2.91 6.78
N PRO A 131 -7.03 -1.75 6.20
CA PRO A 131 -7.86 -0.76 6.88
C PRO A 131 -9.14 -1.33 7.50
N THR A 132 -9.81 -2.28 6.83
CA THR A 132 -11.02 -2.93 7.36
C THR A 132 -10.83 -3.70 8.66
N ASP A 133 -9.58 -4.01 9.05
CA ASP A 133 -9.28 -4.80 10.24
C ASP A 133 -9.54 -4.02 11.53
N ILE A 134 -9.74 -2.70 11.46
CA ILE A 134 -10.19 -1.89 12.61
C ILE A 134 -11.48 -2.42 13.24
N ARG A 135 -12.29 -3.16 12.47
CA ARG A 135 -13.55 -3.75 12.93
C ARG A 135 -13.37 -5.05 13.74
N ARG A 136 -12.14 -5.53 13.89
CA ARG A 136 -11.82 -6.73 14.68
C ARG A 136 -11.33 -6.37 16.07
N ASP A 137 -11.39 -7.34 16.96
CA ASP A 137 -10.72 -7.26 18.25
C ASP A 137 -9.21 -7.02 18.05
N GLY A 138 -8.67 -6.00 18.74
CA GLY A 138 -7.29 -5.56 18.54
C GLY A 138 -7.01 -4.83 17.21
N GLY A 139 -8.05 -4.42 16.48
CA GLY A 139 -7.95 -3.78 15.17
C GLY A 139 -7.10 -2.52 15.16
N GLU A 140 -7.16 -1.68 16.19
CA GLU A 140 -6.31 -0.49 16.29
C GLU A 140 -4.82 -0.86 16.33
N ALA A 141 -4.43 -1.85 17.14
CA ALA A 141 -3.05 -2.31 17.20
C ALA A 141 -2.58 -2.87 15.85
N ALA A 142 -3.46 -3.59 15.13
CA ALA A 142 -3.18 -4.10 13.80
C ALA A 142 -2.93 -2.96 12.79
N LEU A 143 -3.77 -1.92 12.79
CA LEU A 143 -3.59 -0.74 11.94
C LEU A 143 -2.30 0.01 12.29
N ARG A 144 -1.96 0.15 13.57
CA ARG A 144 -0.71 0.81 14.00
C ARG A 144 0.53 0.08 13.50
N ARG A 145 0.53 -1.26 13.53
CA ARG A 145 1.60 -2.09 12.94
C ARG A 145 1.68 -1.90 11.43
N ALA A 146 0.54 -1.97 10.72
CA ALA A 146 0.48 -1.75 9.27
C ALA A 146 1.04 -0.38 8.87
N LEU A 147 0.67 0.67 9.61
CA LEU A 147 1.13 2.03 9.37
C LEU A 147 2.62 2.21 9.68
N ALA A 148 3.13 1.63 10.77
CA ALA A 148 4.56 1.65 11.07
C ALA A 148 5.38 0.97 9.96
N TRP A 149 4.90 -0.16 9.43
CA TRP A 149 5.53 -0.82 8.29
C TRP A 149 5.46 0.03 7.01
N LEU A 150 4.30 0.56 6.66
CA LEU A 150 4.11 1.37 5.46
C LEU A 150 4.94 2.66 5.46
N VAL A 151 5.11 3.29 6.63
CA VAL A 151 5.76 4.59 6.77
C VAL A 151 7.27 4.46 6.96
N ASP A 152 7.70 3.51 7.81
CA ASP A 152 9.09 3.42 8.27
C ASP A 152 9.77 2.10 7.89
N LEU A 153 9.05 1.14 7.27
CA LEU A 153 9.52 -0.24 7.08
C LEU A 153 10.03 -0.86 8.40
N ASP A 154 9.34 -0.53 9.49
CA ASP A 154 9.73 -0.87 10.85
C ASP A 154 9.93 -2.40 11.01
N PRO A 155 11.15 -2.88 11.30
CA PRO A 155 11.44 -4.31 11.40
C PRO A 155 10.68 -5.01 12.53
N GLU A 156 10.29 -4.29 13.59
CA GLU A 156 9.55 -4.87 14.73
C GLU A 156 8.11 -5.23 14.35
N THR A 157 7.65 -4.80 13.17
CA THR A 157 6.32 -5.13 12.64
C THR A 157 6.32 -6.41 11.81
N VAL A 158 7.49 -6.98 11.55
CA VAL A 158 7.67 -8.20 10.76
C VAL A 158 7.72 -9.41 11.69
N GLU A 159 7.05 -10.49 11.31
CA GLU A 159 7.11 -11.76 12.06
C GLU A 159 8.58 -12.20 12.25
N PRO A 160 8.99 -12.61 13.47
CA PRO A 160 10.38 -12.99 13.75
C PRO A 160 10.90 -14.08 12.79
N SER A 161 10.04 -15.02 12.40
CA SER A 161 10.37 -16.09 11.46
C SER A 161 10.70 -15.60 10.03
N ALA A 162 10.28 -14.39 9.66
CA ALA A 162 10.65 -13.76 8.39
C ALA A 162 12.00 -13.01 8.48
N ALA A 163 12.46 -12.66 9.68
CA ALA A 163 13.79 -12.07 9.89
C ALA A 163 14.93 -13.12 9.85
N GLU A 164 14.62 -14.39 10.14
CA GLU A 164 15.60 -15.47 10.28
C GLU A 164 15.81 -16.33 9.00
N ARG A 165 14.99 -16.14 7.96
CA ARG A 165 15.06 -16.95 6.71
C ARG A 165 15.80 -16.19 5.60
N PRO A 166 16.63 -16.87 4.77
CA PRO A 166 17.14 -16.26 3.53
C PRO A 166 15.95 -15.84 2.65
N PRO A 167 16.02 -14.69 1.97
CA PRO A 167 14.84 -13.97 1.51
C PRO A 167 14.10 -14.76 0.43
N ARG A 168 12.99 -15.39 0.83
CA ARG A 168 11.86 -15.67 -0.04
C ARG A 168 10.66 -15.02 0.64
N ALA A 169 10.24 -13.88 0.11
CA ALA A 169 9.17 -13.02 0.62
C ALA A 169 9.49 -12.27 1.94
N ALA A 170 10.49 -11.38 1.92
CA ALA A 170 10.58 -10.12 2.68
C ALA A 170 12.02 -9.58 2.55
N ARG A 171 12.16 -8.32 2.12
CA ARG A 171 13.42 -7.57 1.92
C ARG A 171 14.40 -8.16 0.89
N THR A 172 14.32 -7.71 -0.36
CA THR A 172 15.51 -7.66 -1.20
C THR A 172 16.32 -6.42 -0.80
N HIS A 173 17.35 -6.61 0.03
CA HIS A 173 18.31 -5.54 0.31
C HIS A 173 19.00 -5.12 -0.99
N SER A 174 18.53 -4.02 -1.60
CA SER A 174 19.44 -3.17 -2.38
C SER A 174 20.05 -2.17 -1.41
N SER A 175 21.37 -2.16 -1.35
CA SER A 175 22.15 -1.22 -0.55
C SER A 175 21.81 0.22 -0.97
N GLY A 176 21.31 1.00 0.00
CA GLY A 176 21.31 2.46 -0.04
C GLY A 176 20.30 3.08 -1.00
N ARG A 177 19.11 3.39 -0.50
CA ARG A 177 18.32 4.48 -1.06
C ARG A 177 19.15 5.77 -0.92
N PRO A 178 19.49 6.49 -2.00
CA PRO A 178 20.02 7.84 -1.82
C PRO A 178 18.93 8.70 -1.13
N PRO A 179 19.31 9.65 -0.26
CA PRO A 179 18.35 10.52 0.39
C PRO A 179 17.46 11.19 -0.68
N ARG A 180 16.15 11.25 -0.42
CA ARG A 180 15.17 11.88 -1.31
C ARG A 180 15.67 13.28 -1.68
N ARG A 181 15.72 13.61 -2.98
CA ARG A 181 16.09 14.95 -3.43
C ARG A 181 15.16 15.97 -2.81
N ASP A 182 15.76 16.98 -2.20
CA ASP A 182 15.06 18.19 -1.76
C ASP A 182 14.53 18.92 -3.01
N PRO A 183 13.21 19.19 -3.12
CA PRO A 183 12.64 19.90 -4.27
C PRO A 183 13.19 21.33 -4.44
N ALA A 184 13.99 21.84 -3.50
CA ALA A 184 14.63 23.15 -3.58
C ALA A 184 16.01 23.19 -4.29
N GLN A 185 16.59 22.07 -4.74
CA GLN A 185 17.91 22.09 -5.40
C GLN A 185 17.84 22.16 -6.94
N PRO A 186 18.53 23.12 -7.58
CA PRO A 186 18.60 23.21 -9.03
C PRO A 186 19.44 22.05 -9.63
N PRO A 187 19.17 21.65 -10.89
CA PRO A 187 19.86 20.53 -11.52
C PRO A 187 21.35 20.85 -11.71
N PRO A 188 22.24 19.83 -11.60
CA PRO A 188 23.66 20.02 -11.83
C PRO A 188 23.93 20.35 -13.31
N ALA A 189 24.87 21.27 -13.54
CA ALA A 189 25.25 21.73 -14.87
C ALA A 189 25.89 20.60 -15.70
N PRO A 190 25.63 20.56 -17.03
CA PRO A 190 26.17 19.53 -17.91
C PRO A 190 27.69 19.66 -18.04
N ARG A 191 28.37 18.51 -18.13
CA ARG A 191 29.80 18.40 -18.44
C ARG A 191 30.05 18.51 -19.94
#